data_AF-A0A958YXG5-F1
#
_entry.id   AF-A0A958YXG5-F1
#
_cell.length_a   1.000
_cell.length_b   1.000
_cell.length_c   1.000
_cell.angle_alpha   90.00
_cell.angle_beta   90.00
_cell.angle_gamma   90.00
#
_symmetry.space_group_name_H-M   'P 1'
#
loop_
_entity.id
_entity.type
_entity.pdbx_description
1 polymer ?
#
loop_
_entity_poly.entity_id
_entity_poly.type
_entity_poly.pdbx_seq_one_letter_code
_entity_poly.pdbx_strand_id
1 'polypeptide(L)' 'MKELRRKYNSAKRKATNFMEKGQISAYLNALFEMNHYKKEMLALAEN' A
#
# COMPACT_ATOMS: atom_id res chain seq x y z
N MET A 1 10.24 -7.54 -7.26
CA MET A 1 10.15 -7.65 -5.77
C MET A 1 10.63 -6.43 -4.97
N LYS A 2 11.88 -5.97 -5.09
CA LYS A 2 12.40 -4.82 -4.30
C LYS A 2 11.61 -3.52 -4.50
N GLU A 3 11.24 -3.22 -5.74
CA GLU A 3 10.45 -2.03 -6.09
C GLU A 3 9.01 -2.10 -5.54
N LEU A 4 8.33 -3.23 -5.70
CA LEU A 4 6.99 -3.45 -5.15
C LEU A 4 6.96 -3.30 -3.63
N ARG A 5 7.97 -3.82 -2.92
CA ARG A 5 8.11 -3.59 -1.47
C ARG A 5 8.27 -2.12 -1.13
N ARG A 6 9.01 -1.34 -1.95
CA ARG A 6 9.13 0.13 -1.76
C ARG A 6 7.80 0.83 -1.98
N LYS A 7 7.05 0.48 -3.04
CA LYS A 7 5.72 1.04 -3.34
C LYS A 7 4.71 0.73 -2.23
N TYR A 8 4.67 -0.52 -1.78
CA TYR A 8 3.87 -0.96 -0.63
C TYR A 8 4.21 -0.16 0.64
N ASN A 9 5.49 -0.03 0.97
CA ASN A 9 5.93 0.72 2.16
C ASN A 9 5.63 2.22 2.07
N SER A 10 5.68 2.80 0.88
CA SER A 10 5.27 4.19 0.66
C SER A 10 3.77 4.36 0.90
N ALA A 11 2.94 3.49 0.30
CA ALA A 11 1.49 3.50 0.51
C ALA A 11 1.13 3.28 1.99
N LYS A 12 1.85 2.40 2.70
CA LYS A 12 1.71 2.20 4.16
C LYS A 12 1.96 3.49 4.95
N ARG A 13 3.06 4.21 4.65
CA ARG A 13 3.37 5.49 5.31
C ARG A 13 2.29 6.54 5.03
N LYS A 14 1.78 6.61 3.81
CA LYS A 14 0.66 7.51 3.45
C LYS A 14 -0.59 7.15 4.23
N ALA A 15 -0.96 5.87 4.29
CA ALA A 15 -2.13 5.40 5.03
C ALA A 15 -2.07 5.80 6.50
N THR A 16 -0.93 5.59 7.18
CA THR A 16 -0.74 6.00 8.57
C THR A 16 -0.92 7.51 8.76
N ASN A 17 -0.29 8.34 7.92
CA ASN A 17 -0.42 9.79 7.98
C ASN A 17 -1.86 10.26 7.74
N PHE A 18 -2.57 9.66 6.78
CA PHE A 18 -3.97 9.98 6.52
C PHE A 18 -4.90 9.56 7.67
N MET A 19 -4.64 8.40 8.28
CA MET A 19 -5.38 7.95 9.46
C MET A 19 -5.18 8.91 10.64
N GLU A 20 -3.93 9.31 10.92
CA GLU A 20 -3.60 10.25 12.00
C GLU A 20 -4.27 11.62 11.81
N LYS A 21 -4.44 12.05 10.56
CA LYS A 21 -5.12 13.31 10.20
C LYS A 21 -6.63 13.21 10.07
N GLY A 22 -7.22 12.02 10.28
CA GLY A 22 -8.66 11.80 10.09
C GLY A 22 -9.11 11.92 8.62
N GLN A 23 -8.20 11.81 7.65
CA GLN A 23 -8.49 11.91 6.22
C GLN A 23 -8.97 10.56 5.66
N ILE A 24 -10.21 10.17 6.00
CA ILE A 24 -10.75 8.81 5.77
C ILE A 24 -10.69 8.37 4.31
N SER A 25 -11.11 9.21 3.36
CA SER A 25 -11.08 8.85 1.93
C SER A 25 -9.66 8.63 1.40
N ALA A 26 -8.70 9.47 1.82
CA ALA A 26 -7.30 9.33 1.43
C ALA A 26 -6.65 8.09 2.08
N TYR A 27 -6.99 7.83 3.34
CA TYR A 27 -6.59 6.61 4.05
C TYR A 27 -7.07 5.36 3.31
N LEU A 28 -8.36 5.30 2.95
CA LEU A 28 -8.94 4.17 2.23
C LEU A 28 -8.26 3.94 0.87
N ASN A 29 -8.00 5.02 0.12
CA ASN A 29 -7.26 4.92 -1.15
C ASN A 29 -5.85 4.37 -0.96
N ALA A 30 -5.13 4.82 0.07
CA ALA A 30 -3.80 4.30 0.38
C ALA A 30 -3.83 2.81 0.76
N LEU A 31 -4.88 2.34 1.44
CA LEU A 31 -5.07 0.91 1.71
C LEU A 31 -5.33 0.10 0.43
N PHE A 32 -6.10 0.64 -0.52
CA PHE A 32 -6.29 -0.01 -1.82
C PHE A 32 -4.97 -0.15 -2.59
N GLU A 33 -4.15 0.90 -2.61
CA GLU A 33 -2.79 0.84 -3.19
C GLU A 33 -1.93 -0.24 -2.52
N MET A 34 -1.95 -0.32 -1.18
CA MET A 34 -1.23 -1.37 -0.44
C MET A 34 -1.69 -2.77 -0.85
N ASN A 35 -3.00 -2.99 -0.92
CA ASN A 35 -3.57 -4.28 -1.29
C ASN A 35 -3.20 -4.67 -2.73
N HIS A 36 -3.21 -3.70 -3.66
CA HIS A 36 -2.77 -3.90 -5.03
C HIS A 36 -1.32 -4.42 -5.09
N TYR A 37 -0.37 -3.69 -4.49
CA TYR A 37 1.04 -4.11 -4.50
C TYR A 37 1.26 -5.44 -3.77
N LYS A 38 0.46 -5.74 -2.73
CA LYS A 38 0.52 -7.04 -2.06
C LYS A 38 0.12 -8.18 -2.99
N LYS A 39 -0.96 -8.02 -3.78
CA LYS A 39 -1.38 -9.01 -4.77
C LYS A 39 -0.33 -9.21 -5.86
N GLU A 40 0.26 -8.13 -6.38
CA GLU A 40 1.34 -8.24 -7.36
C GLU A 40 2.57 -8.97 -6.81
N MET A 41 2.94 -8.73 -5.55
CA MET A 41 4.05 -9.44 -4.91
C MET A 41 3.76 -10.94 -4.74
N LEU A 42 2.51 -11.32 -4.45
CA LEU A 42 2.12 -12.72 -4.35
C LEU A 42 2.16 -13.41 -5.71
N ALA A 43 1.58 -12.79 -6.74
CA ALA A 43 1.61 -13.32 -8.11
C ALA A 43 3.03 -13.52 -8.65
N LEU A 44 3.98 -12.66 -8.27
CA LEU A 44 5.40 -12.82 -8.63
C LEU A 44 6.14 -13.87 -7.79
N ALA A 45 5.62 -14.27 -6.63
CA ALA A 45 6.21 -15.31 -5.79
C ALA A 45 5.69 -16.71 -6.13
N GLU A 46 4.52 -16.79 -6.77
CA GLU A 46 3.91 -18.03 -7.28
C GLU A 46 4.47 -18.45 -8.66
N ASN A 47 5.12 -17.54 -9.38
CA ASN A 47 5.88 -17.81 -10.61
C ASN A 47 7.36 -18.08 -10.31
#